data_AF-A0A2E8JP48-F1
#
_entry.id   AF-A0A2E8JP48-F1
#
_cell.length_a   1.000
_cell.length_b   1.000
_cell.length_c   1.000
_cell.angle_alpha   90.00
_cell.angle_beta   90.00
_cell.angle_gamma   90.00
#
_symmetry.space_group_name_H-M   'P 1'
#
loop_
_entity.id
_entity.type
_entity.pdbx_description
1 polymer ?
#
loop_
_entity_poly.entity_id
_entity_poly.type
_entity_poly.pdbx_seq_one_letter_code
_entity_poly.pdbx_strand_id
1 'polypeptide(L)'
;MGEHPLMTVISLEEFAEKCGKSPRQVRRYIADGLIQAVRGKHGYAIPLEELSKLGTSDGRPADTSMAGERTDPMAAERTTSADMSTTEMALAGLRMAQEQTALVLDQLRVTQDSRDRAERQLELVRGEYRQAQLALTESAESLSQREALWRQSEAELRQHNEQKMALWEAEKAEMLKDLETSRKRVDWLEKRVPRWVRGLFGAK
;
A
#
# COMPACT_ATOMS: atom_id res chain seq x y z
N MET A 1 -0.73 9.28 9.04
CA MET A 1 0.69 9.53 9.34
C MET A 1 1.13 8.46 10.32
N GLY A 2 1.53 7.30 9.82
CA GLY A 2 1.99 6.20 10.67
C GLY A 2 3.44 6.46 11.04
N GLU A 3 3.71 6.70 12.32
CA GLU A 3 5.06 6.70 12.86
C GLU A 3 5.63 5.29 12.68
N HIS A 4 6.56 5.13 11.75
CA HIS A 4 7.36 3.92 11.69
C HIS A 4 8.29 3.93 12.91
N PRO A 5 8.27 2.89 13.76
CA PRO A 5 9.25 2.79 14.82
C PRO A 5 10.64 2.77 14.17
N LEU A 6 11.50 3.68 14.60
CA LEU A 6 12.90 3.72 14.23
C LEU A 6 13.56 2.43 14.75
N MET A 7 13.47 1.34 13.97
CA MET A 7 14.19 0.12 14.27
C MET A 7 15.68 0.43 14.15
N THR A 8 16.34 0.51 15.29
CA THR A 8 17.79 0.63 15.35
C THR A 8 18.38 -0.66 14.79
N VAL A 9 19.04 -0.55 13.64
CA VAL A 9 19.70 -1.66 12.94
C VAL A 9 21.20 -1.55 13.12
N ILE A 10 21.83 -2.66 13.46
CA ILE A 10 23.27 -2.81 13.68
C ILE A 10 23.87 -3.60 12.51
N SER A 11 25.13 -3.32 12.17
CA SER A 11 25.88 -4.10 11.19
C SER A 11 26.15 -5.53 11.68
N LEU A 12 26.35 -6.47 10.76
CA LEU A 12 26.66 -7.87 11.13
C LEU A 12 27.92 -8.01 11.99
N GLU A 13 28.90 -7.13 11.79
CA GLU A 13 30.17 -7.14 12.54
C GLU A 13 29.96 -6.67 13.98
N GLU A 14 29.28 -5.54 14.16
CA GLU A 14 28.93 -5.03 15.49
C GLU A 14 27.97 -5.97 16.25
N PHE A 15 27.08 -6.67 15.54
CA PHE A 15 26.20 -7.69 16.14
C PHE A 15 27.00 -8.90 16.63
N ALA A 16 27.96 -9.36 15.82
CA ALA A 16 28.85 -10.48 16.17
C ALA A 16 29.69 -10.16 17.41
N GLU A 17 30.24 -8.94 17.49
CA GLU A 17 30.96 -8.45 18.66
C GLU A 17 30.09 -8.41 19.92
N LYS A 18 28.87 -7.87 19.82
CA LYS A 18 27.94 -7.76 20.96
C LYS A 18 27.43 -9.12 21.47
N CYS A 19 27.29 -10.12 20.60
CA CYS A 19 26.93 -11.48 20.99
C CYS A 19 28.13 -12.36 21.38
N GLY A 20 29.37 -11.87 21.22
CA GLY A 20 30.58 -12.67 21.44
C GLY A 20 30.71 -13.88 20.51
N LYS A 21 30.14 -13.81 19.30
CA LYS A 21 30.16 -14.90 18.31
C LYS A 21 30.94 -14.46 17.07
N SER A 22 31.48 -15.42 16.31
CA SER A 22 32.15 -15.06 15.06
C SER A 22 31.13 -14.58 14.00
N PRO A 23 31.49 -13.61 13.13
CA PRO A 23 30.63 -13.15 12.04
C PRO A 23 30.11 -14.29 11.13
N ARG A 24 30.92 -15.35 10.96
CA ARG A 24 30.56 -16.54 10.19
C ARG A 24 29.44 -17.35 10.85
N GLN A 25 29.45 -17.46 12.18
CA GLN A 25 28.42 -18.14 12.96
C GLN A 25 27.10 -17.34 12.95
N VAL A 26 27.17 -16.02 13.01
CA VAL A 26 25.99 -15.13 12.86
C VAL A 26 25.35 -15.30 11.48
N ARG A 27 26.14 -15.38 10.40
CA ARG A 27 25.60 -15.66 9.04
C ARG A 27 24.88 -17.01 8.96
N ARG A 28 25.37 -18.01 9.68
CA ARG A 28 24.73 -19.33 9.76
C ARG A 28 23.40 -19.25 10.50
N TYR A 29 23.33 -18.51 11.60
CA TYR A 29 22.06 -18.28 12.31
C TYR A 29 21.03 -17.52 11.47
N ILE A 30 21.46 -16.59 10.61
CA ILE A 30 20.57 -15.94 9.64
C ILE A 30 20.07 -16.96 8.61
N ALA A 31 20.95 -17.81 8.09
CA ALA A 31 20.57 -18.85 7.11
C ALA A 31 19.62 -19.90 7.71
N ASP A 32 19.82 -20.24 8.99
CA ASP A 32 18.99 -21.17 9.75
C ASP A 32 17.69 -20.50 10.26
N GLY A 33 17.48 -19.20 10.01
CA GLY A 33 16.26 -18.45 10.38
C GLY A 33 16.15 -18.09 11.86
N LEU A 34 17.21 -18.29 12.65
CA LEU A 34 17.27 -18.00 14.08
C LEU A 34 17.37 -16.50 14.38
N ILE A 35 17.90 -15.72 13.44
CA ILE A 35 17.99 -14.26 13.50
C ILE A 35 17.35 -13.68 12.25
N GLN A 36 16.49 -12.68 12.43
CA GLN A 36 15.98 -11.93 11.30
C GLN A 36 16.97 -10.84 10.89
N ALA A 37 17.41 -10.86 9.63
CA ALA A 37 18.33 -9.87 9.09
C ALA A 37 17.85 -9.36 7.74
N VAL A 38 17.98 -8.05 7.52
CA VAL A 38 17.68 -7.40 6.24
C VAL A 38 18.97 -7.29 5.43
N ARG A 39 19.02 -7.91 4.25
CA ARG A 39 20.19 -7.86 3.37
C ARG A 39 20.18 -6.55 2.57
N GLY A 40 21.10 -5.65 2.90
CA GLY A 40 21.33 -4.40 2.19
C GLY A 40 22.50 -4.46 1.20
N LYS A 41 22.77 -3.32 0.53
CA LYS A 41 23.83 -3.17 -0.49
C LYS A 41 25.26 -3.38 0.06
N HIS A 42 25.44 -3.20 1.37
CA HIS A 42 26.74 -3.28 2.05
C HIS A 42 26.84 -4.43 3.08
N GLY A 43 25.86 -5.34 3.15
CA GLY A 43 25.87 -6.46 4.10
C GLY A 43 24.52 -6.72 4.74
N TYR A 44 24.51 -7.42 5.87
CA TYR A 44 23.30 -7.65 6.66
C TYR A 44 23.12 -6.55 7.70
N ALA A 45 21.92 -5.98 7.76
CA ALA A 45 21.45 -5.10 8.81
C ALA A 45 20.55 -5.91 9.74
N ILE A 46 20.94 -6.01 11.01
CA ILE A 46 20.27 -6.84 12.01
C ILE A 46 19.58 -5.91 13.02
N PRO A 47 18.27 -6.04 13.26
CA PRO A 47 17.57 -5.26 14.29
C PRO A 47 18.18 -5.51 15.67
N LEU A 48 18.33 -4.44 16.46
CA LEU A 48 18.94 -4.49 17.80
C LEU A 48 18.19 -5.43 18.77
N GLU A 49 16.90 -5.63 18.51
CA GLU A 49 15.99 -6.52 19.26
C GLU A 49 16.41 -8.01 19.18
N GLU A 50 17.10 -8.41 18.11
CA GLU A 50 17.58 -9.79 17.91
C GLU A 50 18.75 -10.16 18.83
N LEU A 51 19.42 -9.17 19.45
CA LEU A 51 20.49 -9.41 20.44
C LEU A 51 19.95 -10.16 21.67
N SER A 52 18.67 -9.97 22.00
CA SER A 52 18.03 -10.61 23.16
C SER A 52 17.77 -12.12 22.95
N LYS A 53 17.62 -12.56 21.69
CA LYS A 53 17.31 -13.96 21.34
C LYS A 53 18.53 -14.86 21.38
N LEU A 54 19.72 -14.28 21.19
CA LEU A 54 21.00 -14.99 21.18
C LEU A 54 21.81 -14.75 22.45
N GLY A 55 21.12 -14.64 23.58
CA GLY A 55 21.72 -14.49 24.91
C GLY A 55 23.03 -15.28 25.05
N THR A 56 24.03 -14.62 25.61
CA THR A 56 25.41 -15.10 25.83
C THR A 56 25.41 -16.49 26.47
N SER A 57 25.41 -17.52 25.63
CA SER A 57 25.55 -18.91 26.03
C SER A 57 26.82 -19.45 25.41
N ASP A 58 27.82 -19.63 26.26
CA ASP A 58 28.97 -20.50 26.03
C ASP A 58 28.51 -21.96 26.11
N GLY A 59 27.79 -22.40 25.09
CA GLY A 59 27.34 -23.79 24.95
C GLY A 59 28.22 -24.55 23.97
N ARG A 60 29.30 -25.15 24.47
CA ARG A 60 30.12 -26.14 23.75
C ARG A 60 29.38 -27.50 23.78
N PRO A 61 28.96 -28.09 22.65
CA PRO A 61 28.52 -29.47 22.66
C PRO A 61 29.75 -30.38 22.75
N ALA A 62 29.82 -31.20 23.81
CA ALA A 62 30.84 -32.23 23.95
C ALA A 62 30.52 -33.38 23.00
N ASP A 63 31.54 -33.77 22.23
CA ASP A 63 31.51 -34.84 21.26
C ASP A 63 31.27 -36.22 21.89
N THR A 64 30.62 -37.03 21.08
CA THR A 64 30.47 -38.47 21.17
C THR A 64 31.82 -39.17 21.20
N SER A 65 32.00 -40.16 22.09
CA SER A 65 33.00 -41.20 21.90
C SER A 65 32.46 -42.55 22.39
N MET A 66 32.32 -43.46 21.43
CA MET A 66 32.03 -44.87 21.60
C MET A 66 33.35 -45.64 21.69
N ALA A 67 33.46 -46.52 22.68
CA ALA A 67 34.26 -47.75 22.69
C ALA A 67 33.64 -48.65 23.77
N GLY A 68 33.03 -49.81 23.47
CA GLY A 68 33.72 -51.07 23.21
C GLY A 68 34.52 -51.49 24.45
N GLU A 69 34.29 -52.60 25.18
CA GLU A 69 33.95 -53.96 24.77
C GLU A 69 33.90 -54.82 26.06
N ARG A 70 33.04 -55.86 26.15
CA ARG A 70 33.36 -57.22 26.66
C ARG A 70 32.11 -58.10 26.90
N THR A 71 31.97 -59.05 25.98
CA THR A 71 31.56 -60.47 26.13
C THR A 71 31.32 -61.01 27.54
N ASP A 72 30.20 -61.71 27.80
CA ASP A 72 30.04 -63.15 27.50
C ASP A 72 28.63 -63.68 27.87
N PRO A 73 28.25 -64.87 27.37
CA PRO A 73 26.86 -65.32 27.25
C PRO A 73 26.42 -66.22 28.40
N MET A 74 25.15 -66.08 28.84
CA MET A 74 24.47 -67.17 29.53
C MET A 74 23.00 -67.26 29.13
N ALA A 75 22.71 -68.40 28.48
CA ALA A 75 21.60 -69.30 28.77
C ALA A 75 20.18 -68.68 28.76
N ALA A 76 19.63 -68.66 27.54
CA ALA A 76 18.37 -69.29 27.18
C ALA A 76 17.58 -70.02 28.30
N GLU A 77 16.93 -69.27 29.19
CA GLU A 77 15.74 -69.73 29.95
C GLU A 77 14.84 -68.56 30.42
N ARG A 78 15.10 -67.33 29.95
CA ARG A 78 14.40 -66.08 30.33
C ARG A 78 13.61 -65.40 29.21
N THR A 79 13.49 -66.04 28.05
CA THR A 79 12.98 -65.41 26.83
C THR A 79 11.52 -64.99 26.96
N THR A 80 10.65 -65.77 27.60
CA THR A 80 9.22 -65.42 27.69
C THR A 80 8.94 -64.19 28.58
N SER A 81 9.73 -63.92 29.62
CA SER A 81 9.52 -62.77 30.50
C SER A 81 10.13 -61.47 29.94
N ALA A 82 11.28 -61.57 29.27
CA ALA A 82 11.90 -60.42 28.59
C ALA A 82 11.11 -59.99 27.35
N ASP A 83 10.53 -60.95 26.62
CA ASP A 83 9.67 -60.71 25.46
C ASP A 83 8.32 -60.07 25.88
N MET A 84 7.75 -60.49 27.02
CA MET A 84 6.56 -59.84 27.59
C MET A 84 6.86 -58.41 28.08
N SER A 85 8.02 -58.17 28.68
CA SER A 85 8.44 -56.81 29.08
C SER A 85 8.70 -55.88 27.88
N THR A 86 9.27 -56.38 26.79
CA THR A 86 9.48 -55.59 25.55
C THR A 86 8.17 -55.31 24.82
N THR A 87 7.25 -56.26 24.79
CA THR A 87 5.91 -56.05 24.21
C THR A 87 5.07 -55.06 25.03
N GLU A 88 5.13 -55.08 26.36
CA GLU A 88 4.50 -54.08 27.22
C GLU A 88 5.07 -52.67 26.99
N MET A 89 6.40 -52.55 26.84
CA MET A 89 7.05 -51.28 26.52
C MET A 89 6.67 -50.77 25.12
N ALA A 90 6.56 -51.65 24.13
CA ALA A 90 6.09 -51.31 22.79
C ALA A 90 4.63 -50.84 22.79
N LEU A 91 3.76 -51.49 23.56
CA LEU A 91 2.37 -51.07 23.75
C LEU A 91 2.26 -49.73 24.48
N ALA A 92 3.10 -49.49 25.49
CA ALA A 92 3.17 -48.19 26.17
C ALA A 92 3.65 -47.08 25.22
N GLY A 93 4.68 -47.35 24.40
CA GLY A 93 5.14 -46.43 23.36
C GLY A 93 4.06 -46.12 22.31
N LEU A 94 3.27 -47.14 21.93
CA LEU A 94 2.16 -46.95 20.98
C LEU A 94 1.01 -46.12 21.58
N ARG A 95 0.69 -46.29 22.87
CA ARG A 95 -0.29 -45.43 23.57
C ARG A 95 0.18 -43.98 23.67
N MET A 96 1.45 -43.78 24.03
CA MET A 96 2.05 -42.43 24.05
C MET A 96 2.04 -41.78 22.66
N ALA A 97 2.34 -42.54 21.60
CA ALA A 97 2.25 -42.06 20.23
C ALA A 97 0.81 -41.70 19.85
N GLN A 98 -0.18 -42.52 20.24
CA GLN A 98 -1.60 -42.22 20.02
C GLN A 98 -2.03 -40.93 20.73
N GLU A 99 -1.65 -40.75 21.99
CA GLU A 99 -1.93 -39.52 22.75
C GLU A 99 -1.26 -38.29 22.12
N GLN A 100 -0.02 -38.42 21.66
CA GLN A 100 0.67 -37.35 20.93
C GLN A 100 -0.04 -37.01 19.62
N THR A 101 -0.51 -38.00 18.86
CA THR A 101 -1.29 -37.73 17.64
C THR A 101 -2.61 -37.04 17.93
N ALA A 102 -3.29 -37.41 19.02
CA ALA A 102 -4.53 -36.74 19.44
C ALA A 102 -4.27 -35.26 19.77
N LEU A 103 -3.19 -34.96 20.52
CA LEU A 103 -2.80 -33.59 20.83
C LEU A 103 -2.46 -32.77 19.58
N VAL A 104 -1.75 -33.36 18.61
CA VAL A 104 -1.42 -32.68 17.34
C VAL A 104 -2.68 -32.40 16.53
N LEU A 105 -3.63 -33.33 16.47
CA LEU A 105 -4.89 -33.12 15.76
C LEU A 105 -5.73 -32.01 16.40
N ASP A 106 -5.77 -31.95 17.74
CA ASP A 106 -6.45 -30.88 18.47
C ASP A 106 -5.78 -29.52 18.23
N GLN A 107 -4.44 -29.47 18.23
CA GLN A 107 -3.71 -28.25 17.87
C GLN A 107 -4.02 -27.81 16.43
N LEU A 108 -4.00 -28.74 15.47
CA LEU A 108 -4.35 -28.44 14.08
C LEU A 108 -5.77 -27.89 13.96
N ARG A 109 -6.73 -28.47 14.67
CA ARG A 109 -8.12 -27.99 14.70
C ARG A 109 -8.23 -26.57 15.23
N VAL A 110 -7.55 -26.25 16.33
CA VAL A 110 -7.52 -24.89 16.89
C VAL A 110 -6.87 -23.92 15.91
N THR A 111 -5.77 -24.30 15.25
CA THR A 111 -5.13 -23.44 14.24
C THR A 111 -6.03 -23.22 13.03
N GLN A 112 -6.76 -24.24 12.59
CA GLN A 112 -7.72 -24.15 11.50
C GLN A 112 -8.87 -23.20 11.85
N ASP A 113 -9.46 -23.33 13.04
CA ASP A 113 -10.52 -22.42 13.49
C ASP A 113 -10.03 -20.97 13.59
N SER A 114 -8.76 -20.77 14.00
CA SER A 114 -8.16 -19.43 14.06
C SER A 114 -7.93 -18.84 12.65
N ARG A 115 -7.52 -19.68 11.70
CA ARG A 115 -7.36 -19.32 10.29
C ARG A 115 -8.71 -18.94 9.68
N ASP A 116 -9.74 -19.74 9.89
CA ASP A 116 -11.08 -19.47 9.35
C ASP A 116 -11.64 -18.13 9.86
N ARG A 117 -11.37 -17.79 11.14
CA ARG A 117 -11.74 -16.47 11.69
C ARG A 117 -10.97 -15.34 11.02
N ALA A 118 -9.67 -15.51 10.82
CA ALA A 118 -8.85 -14.52 10.13
C ALA A 118 -9.28 -14.35 8.65
N GLU A 119 -9.62 -15.44 7.97
CA GLU A 119 -10.12 -15.41 6.59
C GLU A 119 -11.44 -14.63 6.49
N ARG A 120 -12.39 -14.86 7.41
CA ARG A 120 -13.64 -14.07 7.47
C ARG A 120 -13.39 -12.59 7.70
N GLN A 121 -12.44 -12.23 8.57
CA GLN A 121 -12.08 -10.83 8.78
C GLN A 121 -11.48 -10.20 7.51
N LEU A 122 -10.62 -10.93 6.81
CA LEU A 122 -10.06 -10.47 5.54
C LEU A 122 -11.13 -10.32 4.46
N GLU A 123 -12.13 -11.19 4.41
CA GLU A 123 -13.25 -11.07 3.48
C GLU A 123 -14.07 -9.79 3.72
N LEU A 124 -14.34 -9.45 4.99
CA LEU A 124 -15.02 -8.20 5.34
C LEU A 124 -14.23 -6.98 4.86
N VAL A 125 -12.94 -6.92 5.18
CA VAL A 125 -12.05 -5.81 4.78
C VAL A 125 -11.94 -5.72 3.25
N ARG A 126 -11.86 -6.85 2.55
CA ARG A 126 -11.87 -6.89 1.08
C ARG A 126 -13.19 -6.37 0.51
N GLY A 127 -14.31 -6.68 1.16
CA GLY A 127 -15.63 -6.15 0.81
C GLY A 127 -15.69 -4.63 0.93
N GLU A 128 -15.28 -4.10 2.09
CA GLU A 128 -15.20 -2.66 2.35
C GLU A 128 -14.29 -1.94 1.35
N TYR A 129 -13.12 -2.51 1.07
CA TYR A 129 -12.18 -1.96 0.10
C TYR A 129 -12.78 -1.89 -1.31
N ARG A 130 -13.47 -2.95 -1.77
CA ARG A 130 -14.16 -2.94 -3.06
C ARG A 130 -15.27 -1.89 -3.11
N GLN A 131 -16.05 -1.75 -2.05
CA GLN A 131 -17.08 -0.73 -1.96
C GLN A 131 -16.48 0.68 -2.03
N ALA A 132 -15.39 0.93 -1.32
CA ALA A 132 -14.67 2.20 -1.38
C ALA A 132 -14.12 2.48 -2.78
N GLN A 133 -13.57 1.47 -3.46
CA GLN A 133 -13.12 1.61 -4.85
C GLN A 133 -14.26 1.98 -5.79
N LEU A 134 -15.41 1.31 -5.69
CA LEU A 134 -16.58 1.60 -6.52
C LEU A 134 -17.11 3.03 -6.28
N ALA A 135 -17.20 3.46 -5.02
CA ALA A 135 -17.61 4.83 -4.69
C ALA A 135 -16.63 5.88 -5.24
N LEU A 136 -15.32 5.59 -5.21
CA LEU A 136 -14.31 6.46 -5.81
C LEU A 136 -14.46 6.53 -7.33
N THR A 137 -14.72 5.41 -8.02
CA THR A 137 -14.93 5.42 -9.47
C THR A 137 -16.20 6.16 -9.85
N GLU A 138 -17.32 5.92 -9.16
CA GLU A 138 -18.58 6.64 -9.39
C GLU A 138 -18.41 8.15 -9.17
N SER A 139 -17.70 8.56 -8.12
CA SER A 139 -17.43 9.97 -7.87
C SER A 139 -16.55 10.58 -8.96
N ALA A 140 -15.50 9.88 -9.42
CA ALA A 140 -14.66 10.33 -10.51
C ALA A 140 -15.44 10.47 -11.84
N GLU A 141 -16.30 9.50 -12.15
CA GLU A 141 -17.17 9.54 -13.32
C GLU A 141 -18.15 10.72 -13.25
N SER A 142 -18.79 10.93 -12.10
CA SER A 142 -19.72 12.05 -11.91
C SER A 142 -19.05 13.42 -12.06
N LEU A 143 -17.81 13.57 -11.55
CA LEU A 143 -17.02 14.78 -11.74
C LEU A 143 -16.66 14.98 -13.21
N SER A 144 -16.24 13.91 -13.91
CA SER A 144 -15.92 13.98 -15.33
C SER A 144 -17.12 14.41 -16.18
N GLN A 145 -18.32 13.89 -15.88
CA GLN A 145 -19.56 14.26 -16.56
C GLN A 145 -19.92 15.73 -16.29
N ARG A 146 -19.82 16.17 -15.03
CA ARG A 146 -20.09 17.57 -14.67
C ARG A 146 -19.13 18.54 -15.36
N GLU A 147 -17.84 18.20 -15.42
CA GLU A 147 -16.86 19.01 -16.14
C GLU A 147 -17.12 19.02 -17.65
N ALA A 148 -17.52 17.90 -18.25
CA ALA A 148 -17.88 17.85 -19.66
C ALA A 148 -19.07 18.76 -19.97
N LEU A 149 -20.12 18.73 -19.14
CA LEU A 149 -21.28 19.62 -19.26
C LEU A 149 -20.88 21.09 -19.08
N TRP A 150 -20.00 21.39 -18.13
CA TRP A 150 -19.49 22.75 -17.94
C TRP A 150 -18.71 23.24 -19.17
N ARG A 151 -17.85 22.41 -19.75
CA ARG A 151 -17.09 22.77 -20.96
C ARG A 151 -18.02 23.01 -22.14
N GLN A 152 -19.08 22.21 -22.28
CA GLN A 152 -20.10 22.40 -23.33
C GLN A 152 -20.84 23.72 -23.14
N SER A 153 -21.36 23.99 -21.92
CA SER A 153 -22.09 25.23 -21.64
C SER A 153 -21.20 26.47 -21.79
N GLU A 154 -19.94 26.38 -21.39
CA GLU A 154 -18.97 27.46 -21.58
C GLU A 154 -18.70 27.72 -23.07
N ALA A 155 -18.59 26.67 -23.89
CA ALA A 155 -18.43 26.83 -25.34
C ALA A 155 -19.66 27.47 -26.00
N GLU A 156 -20.87 27.04 -25.63
CA GLU A 156 -22.12 27.63 -26.11
C GLU A 156 -22.24 29.11 -25.72
N LEU A 157 -21.91 29.45 -24.48
CA LEU A 157 -21.92 30.83 -23.99
C LEU A 157 -20.90 31.70 -24.73
N ARG A 158 -19.71 31.18 -25.03
CA ARG A 158 -18.70 31.89 -25.82
C ARG A 158 -19.21 32.17 -27.23
N GLN A 159 -19.74 31.16 -27.92
CA GLN A 159 -20.30 31.33 -29.26
C GLN A 159 -21.44 32.35 -29.30
N HIS A 160 -22.36 32.27 -28.34
CA HIS A 160 -23.47 33.21 -28.25
C HIS A 160 -23.01 34.65 -27.94
N ASN A 161 -21.99 34.81 -27.08
CA ASN A 161 -21.40 36.11 -26.82
C ASN A 161 -20.69 36.67 -28.05
N GLU A 162 -19.93 35.85 -28.79
CA GLU A 162 -19.28 36.24 -30.04
C GLU A 162 -20.31 36.72 -31.07
N GLN A 163 -21.41 35.98 -31.24
CA GLN A 163 -22.52 36.38 -32.12
C GLN A 163 -23.14 37.71 -31.70
N LYS A 164 -23.40 37.91 -30.41
CA LYS A 164 -23.93 39.17 -29.88
C LYS A 164 -22.97 40.34 -30.07
N MET A 165 -21.68 40.12 -29.84
CA MET A 165 -20.66 41.15 -30.06
C MET A 165 -20.58 41.53 -31.53
N ALA A 166 -20.63 40.56 -32.45
CA ALA A 166 -20.64 40.82 -33.88
C ALA A 166 -21.86 41.65 -34.32
N LEU A 167 -23.05 41.35 -33.80
CA LEU A 167 -24.26 42.14 -34.06
C LEU A 167 -24.11 43.57 -33.52
N TRP A 168 -23.64 43.71 -32.28
CA TRP A 168 -23.43 45.02 -31.68
C TRP A 168 -22.38 45.87 -32.44
N GLU A 169 -21.30 45.25 -32.91
CA GLU A 169 -20.30 45.93 -33.73
C GLU A 169 -20.86 46.39 -35.08
N ALA A 170 -21.73 45.57 -35.70
CA ALA A 170 -22.42 45.93 -36.93
C ALA A 170 -23.37 47.12 -36.72
N GLU A 171 -24.22 47.07 -35.69
CA GLU A 171 -25.13 48.16 -35.32
C GLU A 171 -24.35 49.45 -35.01
N LYS A 172 -23.26 49.35 -34.25
CA LYS A 172 -22.38 50.49 -33.96
C LYS A 172 -21.78 51.09 -35.23
N ALA A 173 -21.35 50.26 -36.17
CA ALA A 173 -20.81 50.73 -37.44
C ALA A 173 -21.87 51.43 -38.30
N GLU A 174 -23.11 50.95 -38.30
CA GLU A 174 -24.24 51.62 -38.96
C GLU A 174 -24.54 52.97 -38.31
N MET A 175 -24.66 53.02 -36.98
CA MET A 175 -24.88 54.25 -36.23
C MET A 175 -23.77 55.29 -36.47
N LEU A 176 -22.51 54.85 -36.57
CA LEU A 176 -21.39 55.74 -36.90
C LEU A 176 -21.52 56.30 -38.32
N LYS A 177 -21.91 55.50 -39.31
CA LYS A 177 -22.17 55.99 -40.67
C LYS A 177 -23.30 57.02 -40.67
N ASP A 178 -24.37 56.79 -39.92
CA ASP A 178 -25.50 57.72 -39.81
C ASP A 178 -25.10 59.04 -39.16
N LEU A 179 -24.27 58.99 -38.11
CA LEU A 179 -23.69 60.18 -37.50
C LEU A 179 -22.78 60.94 -38.47
N GLU A 180 -21.94 60.25 -39.24
CA GLU A 180 -21.10 60.87 -40.27
C GLU A 180 -21.93 61.53 -41.38
N THR A 181 -22.98 60.89 -41.87
CA THR A 181 -23.85 61.48 -42.91
C THR A 181 -24.61 62.68 -42.37
N SER A 182 -25.06 62.62 -41.11
CA SER A 182 -25.73 63.73 -40.42
C SER A 182 -24.78 64.90 -40.22
N ARG A 183 -23.54 64.63 -39.78
CA ARG A 183 -22.48 65.64 -39.66
C ARG A 183 -22.15 66.30 -40.99
N LYS A 184 -21.98 65.52 -42.07
CA LYS A 184 -21.77 66.06 -43.43
C LYS A 184 -22.93 66.94 -43.89
N ARG A 185 -24.17 66.59 -43.56
CA ARG A 185 -25.37 67.41 -43.84
C ARG A 185 -25.35 68.73 -43.08
N VAL A 186 -25.01 68.70 -41.79
CA VAL A 186 -24.85 69.91 -40.96
C VAL A 186 -23.73 70.80 -41.52
N ASP A 187 -22.55 70.24 -41.78
CA ASP A 187 -21.42 70.99 -42.35
C ASP A 187 -21.78 71.63 -43.71
N TRP A 188 -22.57 70.95 -44.54
CA TRP A 188 -23.06 71.49 -45.81
C TRP A 188 -24.01 72.68 -45.59
N LEU A 189 -24.98 72.54 -44.67
CA LEU A 189 -25.87 73.63 -44.28
C LEU A 189 -25.08 74.82 -43.74
N GLU A 190 -24.05 74.56 -42.92
CA GLU A 190 -23.23 75.60 -42.33
C GLU A 190 -22.40 76.37 -43.35
N LYS A 191 -21.91 75.70 -44.39
CA LYS A 191 -21.08 76.31 -45.44
C LYS A 191 -21.89 77.06 -46.49
N ARG A 192 -23.08 76.57 -46.84
CA ARG A 192 -23.87 77.11 -47.97
C ARG A 192 -25.05 77.99 -47.58
N VAL A 193 -25.61 77.84 -46.38
CA VAL A 193 -26.78 78.62 -45.97
C VAL A 193 -26.32 79.84 -45.17
N PRO A 194 -26.62 81.07 -45.61
CA PRO A 194 -26.30 82.28 -44.86
C PRO A 194 -26.85 82.23 -43.44
N ARG A 195 -26.11 82.79 -42.49
CA ARG A 195 -26.42 82.72 -41.05
C ARG A 195 -27.82 83.25 -40.70
N TRP A 196 -28.29 84.29 -41.39
CA TRP A 196 -29.62 84.87 -41.16
C TRP A 196 -30.77 83.94 -41.57
N VAL A 197 -30.57 83.11 -42.61
CA VAL A 197 -31.55 82.10 -43.04
C VAL A 197 -31.62 80.95 -42.04
N ARG A 198 -30.49 80.54 -41.46
CA ARG A 198 -30.45 79.53 -40.39
C ARG A 198 -31.23 79.97 -39.15
N GLY A 199 -31.14 81.25 -38.80
CA GLY A 199 -31.89 81.86 -37.70
C GLY A 199 -33.41 81.83 -37.87
N LEU A 200 -33.92 81.85 -39.11
CA LEU A 200 -35.36 81.75 -39.40
C LEU A 200 -35.95 80.36 -39.12
N PHE A 201 -35.13 79.30 -39.19
CA PHE A 201 -35.56 77.92 -38.95
C PHE A 201 -35.13 77.38 -37.58
N GLY A 202 -34.63 78.24 -36.69
CA GLY A 202 -34.25 77.85 -35.31
C GLY A 202 -32.98 77.00 -35.19
N ALA A 203 -32.22 76.82 -36.28
CA ALA A 203 -30.90 76.19 -36.24
C ALA A 203 -29.85 77.25 -35.86
N LYS A 204 -29.46 77.31 -34.58
CA LYS A 204 -28.38 78.18 -34.08
C LYS A 204 -27.04 77.50 -34.14
#